data_AF-A0A9J6FPR8-F1
#
_entry.id   AF-A0A9J6FPR8-F1
#
_cell.length_a   1.000
_cell.length_b   1.000
_cell.length_c   1.000
_cell.angle_alpha   90.00
_cell.angle_beta   90.00
_cell.angle_gamma   90.00
#
_symmetry.space_group_name_H-M   'P 1'
#
loop_
_entity.id
_entity.type
_entity.pdbx_description
1 polymer ?
#
loop_
_entity_poly.entity_id
_entity_poly.type
_entity_poly.pdbx_seq_one_letter_code
_entity_poly.pdbx_strand_id
1 'polypeptide(L)'
;MRTTYLLRDIRQLSPKVQTFSIESFHSVLNGFATKSVAFTYEGMKARTLIAVLHFNENTKRPQAVTAEGEGKLHVKTPKGRGATVATEVKTDPTFGYVCELQSGVLERCEALPSFKEALAQVEPPMPPSFAPSAEERLPTKLIAAQQRIRFQKD
;
A
#
# COMPACT_ATOMS: atom_id res chain seq x y z
N MET A 1 6.69 2.67 -43.90
CA MET A 1 7.26 1.40 -43.38
C MET A 1 6.35 0.83 -42.30
N ARG A 2 5.61 -0.24 -42.57
CA ARG A 2 4.87 -1.01 -41.55
C ARG A 2 5.70 -2.22 -41.17
N THR A 3 6.53 -2.10 -40.16
CA THR A 3 7.23 -3.26 -39.58
C THR A 3 6.24 -4.08 -38.78
N THR A 4 6.25 -5.41 -38.97
CA THR A 4 5.40 -6.37 -38.24
C THR A 4 5.51 -6.23 -36.72
N TYR A 5 6.67 -5.76 -36.23
CA TYR A 5 6.93 -5.42 -34.83
C TYR A 5 6.01 -4.33 -34.29
N LEU A 6 5.82 -3.23 -35.03
CA LEU A 6 4.94 -2.13 -34.61
C LEU A 6 3.51 -2.63 -34.37
N LEU A 7 2.98 -3.45 -35.28
CA LEU A 7 1.63 -4.00 -35.15
C LEU A 7 1.49 -4.99 -33.99
N ARG A 8 2.57 -5.71 -33.66
CA ARG A 8 2.62 -6.60 -32.49
C ARG A 8 2.63 -5.81 -31.19
N ASP A 9 3.43 -4.75 -31.13
CA ASP A 9 3.60 -3.93 -29.94
C ASP A 9 2.35 -3.09 -29.67
N ILE A 10 1.68 -2.59 -30.70
CA ILE A 10 0.38 -1.89 -30.58
C ILE A 10 -0.68 -2.78 -29.91
N ARG A 11 -0.69 -4.08 -30.18
CA ARG A 11 -1.61 -5.03 -29.54
C ARG A 11 -1.28 -5.30 -28.07
N GLN A 12 -0.04 -5.04 -27.65
CA GLN A 12 0.42 -5.19 -26.27
C GLN A 12 0.37 -3.88 -25.47
N LEU A 13 0.03 -2.75 -26.12
CA LEU A 13 -0.20 -1.50 -25.41
C LEU A 13 -1.38 -1.67 -24.46
N SER A 14 -1.17 -1.33 -23.19
CA SER A 14 -2.26 -1.22 -22.22
C SER A 14 -3.31 -0.23 -22.75
N PRO A 15 -4.61 -0.55 -22.73
CA PRO A 15 -5.60 0.18 -23.53
C PRO A 15 -5.85 1.64 -23.17
N LYS A 16 -5.29 2.19 -22.07
CA LYS A 16 -5.38 3.63 -21.73
C LYS A 16 -4.72 4.04 -20.40
N VAL A 17 -4.50 3.11 -19.46
CA VAL A 17 -4.10 3.49 -18.09
C VAL A 17 -2.79 2.81 -17.70
N GLN A 18 -1.81 3.61 -17.32
CA GLN A 18 -0.55 3.17 -16.75
C GLN A 18 -0.79 2.74 -15.29
N THR A 19 -0.58 1.45 -14.98
CA THR A 19 -0.80 0.89 -13.63
C THR A 19 0.36 1.16 -12.66
N PHE A 20 1.41 1.84 -13.11
CA PHE A 20 2.61 2.07 -12.31
C PHE A 20 2.33 2.77 -10.98
N SER A 21 1.47 3.79 -10.96
CA SER A 21 1.16 4.55 -9.74
C SER A 21 0.36 3.72 -8.73
N ILE A 22 -0.62 2.94 -9.20
CA ILE A 22 -1.43 2.09 -8.34
C ILE A 22 -0.60 0.93 -7.78
N GLU A 23 0.27 0.32 -8.58
CA GLU A 23 1.22 -0.71 -8.13
C GLU A 23 2.21 -0.15 -7.11
N SER A 24 2.73 1.05 -7.34
CA SER A 24 3.62 1.75 -6.41
C SER A 24 2.92 2.02 -5.07
N PHE A 25 1.68 2.51 -5.11
CA PHE A 25 0.88 2.73 -3.90
C PHE A 25 0.61 1.41 -3.16
N HIS A 26 0.29 0.33 -3.86
CA HIS A 26 0.11 -0.99 -3.24
C HIS A 26 1.37 -1.49 -2.53
N SER A 27 2.56 -1.25 -3.09
CA SER A 27 3.82 -1.55 -2.43
C SER A 27 3.99 -0.76 -1.13
N VAL A 28 3.67 0.53 -1.13
CA VAL A 28 3.71 1.40 0.07
C VAL A 28 2.70 0.91 1.11
N LEU A 29 1.46 0.67 0.71
CA LEU A 29 0.40 0.19 1.58
C LEU A 29 0.78 -1.13 2.26
N ASN A 30 1.38 -2.08 1.52
CA ASN A 30 1.84 -3.34 2.09
C ASN A 30 2.90 -3.15 3.19
N GLY A 31 3.71 -2.08 3.14
CA GLY A 31 4.69 -1.77 4.18
C GLY A 31 4.06 -1.28 5.49
N PHE A 32 2.98 -0.49 5.41
CA PHE A 32 2.30 0.06 6.59
C PHE A 32 1.17 -0.84 7.13
N ALA A 33 0.42 -1.47 6.22
CA ALA A 33 -0.81 -2.22 6.47
C ALA A 33 -0.75 -3.58 5.75
N THR A 34 0.24 -4.40 6.13
CA THR A 34 0.43 -5.72 5.50
C THR A 34 -0.79 -6.63 5.72
N LYS A 35 -1.25 -7.28 4.66
CA LYS A 35 -2.37 -8.24 4.71
C LYS A 35 -2.10 -9.47 5.58
N SER A 36 -0.83 -9.83 5.79
CA SER A 36 -0.42 -10.98 6.60
C SER A 36 -0.58 -10.76 8.11
N VAL A 37 -0.85 -9.51 8.53
CA VAL A 37 -1.01 -9.15 9.95
C VAL A 37 -2.44 -8.69 10.18
N ALA A 38 -3.09 -9.28 11.19
CA ALA A 38 -4.42 -8.85 11.60
C ALA A 38 -4.32 -7.57 12.44
N PHE A 39 -5.00 -6.51 11.99
CA PHE A 39 -5.19 -5.28 12.76
C PHE A 39 -6.65 -5.13 13.14
N THR A 40 -6.90 -4.40 14.23
CA THR A 40 -8.25 -3.86 14.49
C THR A 40 -8.65 -2.95 13.33
N TYR A 41 -9.95 -2.74 13.14
CA TYR A 41 -10.44 -1.83 12.10
C TYR A 41 -9.80 -0.43 12.22
N GLU A 42 -9.76 0.13 13.43
CA GLU A 42 -9.12 1.43 13.68
C GLU A 42 -7.62 1.41 13.37
N GLY A 43 -6.92 0.33 13.72
CA GLY A 43 -5.51 0.16 13.39
C GLY A 43 -5.27 0.09 11.88
N MET A 44 -6.12 -0.64 11.15
CA MET A 44 -6.07 -0.74 9.69
C MET A 44 -6.37 0.61 9.02
N LYS A 45 -7.40 1.31 9.50
CA LYS A 45 -7.78 2.65 9.03
C LYS A 45 -6.64 3.63 9.21
N ALA A 46 -6.08 3.73 10.42
CA ALA A 46 -4.97 4.62 10.74
C ALA A 46 -3.72 4.31 9.88
N ARG A 47 -3.34 3.04 9.76
CA ARG A 47 -2.18 2.63 8.93
C ARG A 47 -2.39 2.90 7.45
N THR A 48 -3.61 2.73 6.96
CA THR A 48 -3.96 3.06 5.56
C THR A 48 -3.84 4.56 5.32
N LEU A 49 -4.33 5.40 6.25
CA LEU A 49 -4.19 6.85 6.17
C LEU A 49 -2.72 7.29 6.18
N ILE A 50 -1.90 6.69 7.05
CA ILE A 50 -0.45 6.96 7.09
C ILE A 50 0.21 6.56 5.76
N ALA A 51 -0.17 5.44 5.16
CA ALA A 51 0.35 5.03 3.85
C ALA A 51 -0.01 6.04 2.75
N VAL A 52 -1.22 6.62 2.79
CA VAL A 52 -1.66 7.67 1.86
C VAL A 52 -0.84 8.94 2.05
N LEU A 53 -0.64 9.39 3.29
CA LEU A 53 0.20 10.56 3.58
C LEU A 53 1.64 10.35 3.08
N HIS A 54 2.22 9.20 3.40
CA HIS A 54 3.57 8.83 2.95
C HIS A 54 3.67 8.80 1.42
N PHE A 55 2.69 8.20 0.73
CA PHE A 55 2.66 8.14 -0.73
C PHE A 55 2.54 9.54 -1.35
N ASN A 56 1.65 10.39 -0.82
CA ASN A 56 1.44 11.74 -1.34
C ASN A 56 2.71 12.59 -1.23
N GLU A 57 3.39 12.53 -0.09
CA GLU A 57 4.65 13.25 0.13
C GLU A 57 5.76 12.73 -0.82
N ASN A 58 5.83 11.41 -1.04
CA ASN A 58 6.97 10.78 -1.70
C ASN A 58 6.79 10.51 -3.21
N THR A 59 5.59 10.69 -3.78
CA THR A 59 5.33 10.36 -5.20
C THR A 59 6.15 11.21 -6.17
N LYS A 60 6.30 12.50 -5.87
CA LYS A 60 6.93 13.51 -6.75
C LYS A 60 8.38 13.84 -6.39
N ARG A 61 9.08 12.91 -5.72
CA ARG A 61 10.48 13.10 -5.33
C ARG A 61 11.36 13.40 -6.55
N PRO A 62 12.22 14.44 -6.48
CA PRO A 62 13.16 14.75 -7.56
C PRO A 62 14.25 13.69 -7.66
N GLN A 63 14.90 13.62 -8.82
CA GLN A 63 16.09 12.79 -9.02
C GLN A 63 17.21 13.25 -8.08
N ALA A 64 17.91 12.29 -7.48
CA ALA A 64 19.07 12.55 -6.66
C ALA A 64 20.23 13.05 -7.54
N VAL A 65 21.02 13.99 -7.03
CA VAL A 65 22.21 14.52 -7.72
C VAL A 65 23.50 13.96 -7.11
N THR A 66 24.55 13.85 -7.92
CA THR A 66 25.93 13.55 -7.50
C THR A 66 26.57 14.80 -6.89
N ALA A 67 27.78 14.65 -6.34
CA ALA A 67 28.53 15.79 -5.81
C ALA A 67 28.87 16.83 -6.89
N GLU A 68 28.91 16.42 -8.16
CA GLU A 68 29.17 17.25 -9.32
C GLU A 68 27.89 17.91 -9.88
N GLY A 69 26.73 17.64 -9.27
CA GLY A 69 25.43 18.20 -9.69
C GLY A 69 24.73 17.40 -10.79
N GLU A 70 25.27 16.27 -11.22
CA GLU A 70 24.67 15.41 -12.26
C GLU A 70 23.60 14.47 -11.68
N GLY A 71 22.56 14.17 -12.45
CA GLY A 71 21.49 13.25 -12.01
C GLY A 71 22.01 11.83 -11.82
N LYS A 72 21.83 11.26 -10.62
CA LYS A 72 22.20 9.87 -10.32
C LYS A 72 21.36 8.91 -11.16
N LEU A 73 22.06 8.03 -11.87
CA LEU A 73 21.48 6.95 -12.66
C LEU A 73 21.82 5.60 -12.04
N HIS A 74 20.88 4.67 -12.10
CA HIS A 74 21.07 3.29 -11.70
C HIS A 74 20.81 2.38 -12.88
N VAL A 75 21.80 1.56 -13.18
CA VAL A 75 21.80 0.66 -14.33
C VAL A 75 21.14 -0.65 -13.93
N LYS A 76 20.04 -1.01 -14.61
CA LYS A 76 19.29 -2.26 -14.40
C LYS A 76 19.38 -3.15 -15.64
N THR A 77 19.67 -4.42 -15.43
CA THR A 77 19.60 -5.45 -16.48
C THR A 77 18.35 -6.31 -16.23
N PRO A 78 17.21 -6.01 -16.89
CA PRO A 78 16.00 -6.80 -16.75
C PRO A 78 16.23 -8.27 -17.15
N LYS A 79 15.85 -9.19 -16.26
CA LYS A 79 15.90 -10.64 -16.53
C LYS A 79 15.06 -10.95 -17.78
N GLY A 80 15.70 -11.52 -18.79
CA GLY A 80 15.05 -11.97 -20.03
C GLY A 80 15.11 -11.00 -21.23
N ARG A 81 15.57 -9.75 -21.07
CA ARG A 81 15.72 -8.82 -22.22
C ARG A 81 17.16 -8.66 -22.73
N GLY A 82 18.18 -9.05 -21.95
CA GLY A 82 19.60 -8.92 -22.31
C GLY A 82 20.12 -7.48 -22.46
N ALA A 83 19.23 -6.50 -22.66
CA ALA A 83 19.54 -5.09 -22.77
C ALA A 83 19.59 -4.43 -21.39
N THR A 84 20.61 -3.62 -21.21
CA THR A 84 20.86 -2.82 -20.01
C THR A 84 20.13 -1.49 -20.11
N VAL A 85 19.38 -1.10 -19.09
CA VAL A 85 18.56 0.12 -19.06
C VAL A 85 18.99 1.00 -17.89
N ALA A 86 19.29 2.27 -18.15
CA ALA A 86 19.51 3.26 -17.09
C ALA A 86 18.16 3.78 -16.57
N THR A 87 18.00 3.85 -15.24
CA THR A 87 16.83 4.41 -14.56
C THR A 87 17.27 5.51 -13.61
N GLU A 88 16.49 6.58 -13.48
CA GLU A 88 16.73 7.67 -12.55
C GLU A 88 16.63 7.21 -11.09
N VAL A 89 17.56 7.67 -10.24
CA VAL A 89 17.53 7.41 -8.80
C VAL A 89 16.81 8.52 -8.07
N LYS A 90 15.78 8.15 -7.32
CA LYS A 90 15.06 8.95 -6.30
C LYS A 90 16.00 9.67 -5.32
N THR A 91 15.85 10.97 -5.01
CA THR A 91 16.27 11.51 -3.68
C THR A 91 15.65 10.68 -2.55
N ASP A 92 16.17 10.61 -1.33
CA ASP A 92 15.61 9.77 -0.24
C ASP A 92 14.18 10.13 0.20
N PRO A 93 13.42 9.19 0.82
CA PRO A 93 12.08 9.48 1.30
C PRO A 93 12.09 10.49 2.44
N THR A 94 11.06 11.32 2.48
CA THR A 94 10.81 12.25 3.58
C THR A 94 9.58 11.80 4.39
N PHE A 95 9.51 12.29 5.63
CA PHE A 95 8.50 11.93 6.62
C PHE A 95 7.93 13.19 7.31
N GLY A 96 7.82 14.31 6.59
CA GLY A 96 7.33 15.58 7.12
C GLY A 96 5.94 15.46 7.75
N TYR A 97 5.07 14.63 7.16
CA TYR A 97 3.75 14.32 7.72
C TYR A 97 3.80 13.79 9.17
N VAL A 98 4.90 13.17 9.61
CA VAL A 98 5.02 12.64 10.98
C VAL A 98 5.07 13.78 11.99
N CYS A 99 5.80 14.86 11.69
CA CYS A 99 5.89 16.03 12.57
C CYS A 99 4.54 16.73 12.70
N GLU A 100 3.79 16.84 11.60
CA GLU A 100 2.43 17.40 11.61
C GLU A 100 1.47 16.54 12.45
N LEU A 101 1.53 15.21 12.28
CA LEU A 101 0.72 14.29 13.08
C LEU A 101 1.05 14.38 14.57
N GLN A 102 2.33 14.45 14.93
CA GLN A 102 2.77 14.60 16.33
C GLN A 102 2.25 15.91 16.93
N SER A 103 2.37 17.01 16.19
CA SER A 103 1.87 18.32 16.63
C SER A 103 0.35 18.28 16.85
N GLY A 104 -0.41 17.73 15.91
CA GLY A 104 -1.87 17.59 16.04
C GLY A 104 -2.30 16.65 17.18
N VAL A 105 -1.48 15.65 17.54
CA VAL A 105 -1.73 14.82 18.73
C VAL A 105 -1.52 15.63 20.00
N LEU A 106 -0.44 16.42 20.09
CA LEU A 106 -0.17 17.28 21.25
C LEU A 106 -1.29 18.31 21.45
N GLU A 107 -1.70 19.00 20.39
CA GLU A 107 -2.82 19.96 20.43
C GLU A 107 -4.12 19.31 20.96
N ARG A 108 -4.41 18.07 20.53
CA ARG A 108 -5.58 17.32 21.01
C ARG A 108 -5.44 16.92 22.47
N CYS A 109 -4.25 16.55 22.92
CA CYS A 109 -3.98 16.23 24.32
C CYS A 109 -4.13 17.46 25.23
N GLU A 110 -3.80 18.65 24.74
CA GLU A 110 -4.01 19.91 25.46
C GLU A 110 -5.50 20.31 25.49
N ALA A 111 -6.21 20.13 24.38
CA ALA A 111 -7.61 20.53 24.26
C ALA A 111 -8.59 19.57 24.97
N LEU A 112 -8.22 18.28 25.12
CA LEU A 112 -9.11 17.24 25.64
C LEU A 112 -8.53 16.65 26.93
N PRO A 113 -9.21 16.80 28.08
CA PRO A 113 -8.68 16.42 29.38
C PRO A 113 -8.61 14.90 29.58
N SER A 114 -9.31 14.11 28.75
CA SER A 114 -9.23 12.65 28.82
C SER A 114 -9.40 11.97 27.47
N PHE A 115 -8.79 10.78 27.36
CA PHE A 115 -8.93 9.90 26.19
C PHE A 115 -10.39 9.49 25.93
N LYS A 116 -11.21 9.38 26.98
CA LYS A 116 -12.63 9.00 26.86
C LYS A 116 -13.45 10.09 26.16
N GLU A 117 -13.19 11.35 26.47
CA GLU A 117 -13.82 12.49 25.80
C GLU A 117 -13.35 12.62 24.35
N ALA A 118 -12.06 12.37 24.09
CA ALA A 118 -11.53 12.33 22.72
C ALA A 118 -12.17 11.24 21.87
N LEU A 119 -12.35 10.03 22.42
CA LEU A 119 -13.05 8.95 21.74
C LEU A 119 -14.52 9.27 21.47
N ALA A 120 -15.18 10.00 22.37
CA ALA A 120 -16.58 10.38 22.20
C ALA A 120 -16.80 11.37 21.04
N GLN A 121 -15.75 12.07 20.58
CA GLN A 121 -15.80 12.97 19.42
C GLN A 121 -15.60 12.26 18.07
N VAL A 122 -15.23 10.98 18.05
CA VAL A 122 -14.99 10.24 16.80
C VAL A 122 -16.33 9.79 16.18
N GLU A 123 -16.60 10.18 14.92
CA GLU A 123 -17.77 9.76 14.12
C GLU A 123 -17.75 8.26 13.72
N PRO A 124 -18.83 7.79 13.05
CA PRO A 124 -19.73 6.75 13.53
C PRO A 124 -19.08 5.36 13.64
N PRO A 125 -19.73 4.41 14.34
CA PRO A 125 -19.18 3.06 14.53
C PRO A 125 -18.81 2.40 13.21
N MET A 126 -17.80 1.53 13.30
CA MET A 126 -17.30 0.67 12.23
C MET A 126 -18.44 0.26 11.28
N PRO A 127 -18.28 0.47 9.96
CA PRO A 127 -19.28 0.03 9.00
C PRO A 127 -19.55 -1.48 9.21
N PRO A 128 -20.80 -1.92 9.09
CA PRO A 128 -21.14 -3.31 9.30
C PRO A 128 -20.28 -4.18 8.39
N SER A 129 -19.90 -5.36 8.89
CA SER A 129 -19.18 -6.34 8.08
C SER A 129 -19.96 -6.61 6.79
N PHE A 130 -19.27 -6.59 5.65
CA PHE A 130 -19.85 -7.02 4.37
C PHE A 130 -20.13 -8.52 4.32
N ALA A 131 -19.65 -9.30 5.30
CA ALA A 131 -20.09 -10.67 5.46
C ALA A 131 -21.58 -10.68 5.85
N PRO A 132 -22.40 -11.58 5.29
CA PRO A 132 -23.77 -11.79 5.78
C PRO A 132 -23.69 -11.94 7.31
N SER A 133 -24.56 -11.21 8.02
CA SER A 133 -24.49 -11.02 9.48
C SER A 133 -24.04 -12.30 10.17
N ALA A 134 -22.81 -12.29 10.69
CA ALA A 134 -22.19 -13.35 11.49
C ALA A 134 -23.02 -14.63 11.54
N GLU A 135 -23.03 -15.41 10.45
CA GLU A 135 -23.40 -16.83 10.61
C GLU A 135 -22.45 -17.34 11.68
N GLU A 136 -23.02 -17.74 12.81
CA GLU A 136 -22.26 -18.12 13.99
C GLU A 136 -21.27 -19.18 13.53
N ARG A 137 -19.98 -18.81 13.56
CA ARG A 137 -18.93 -19.65 12.98
C ARG A 137 -19.07 -21.03 13.59
N LEU A 138 -19.40 -22.02 12.75
CA LEU A 138 -19.60 -23.38 13.22
C LEU A 138 -18.42 -23.80 14.11
N PRO A 139 -18.67 -24.44 15.26
CA PRO A 139 -17.62 -24.95 16.12
C PRO A 139 -16.56 -25.70 15.31
N THR A 140 -15.28 -25.50 15.64
CA THR A 140 -14.13 -26.03 14.89
C THR A 140 -14.25 -27.53 14.58
N LYS A 141 -14.87 -28.30 15.49
CA LYS A 141 -15.12 -29.74 15.32
C LYS A 141 -16.10 -30.07 14.18
N LEU A 142 -17.15 -29.27 14.02
CA LEU A 142 -18.14 -29.48 12.94
C LEU A 142 -17.55 -29.10 11.58
N ILE A 143 -16.75 -28.03 11.52
CA ILE A 143 -16.03 -27.64 10.30
C ILE A 143 -15.04 -28.75 9.90
N ALA A 144 -14.27 -29.30 10.84
CA ALA A 144 -13.32 -30.38 10.57
C ALA A 144 -14.01 -31.67 10.07
N ALA A 145 -15.20 -31.99 10.59
CA ALA A 145 -15.99 -33.13 10.14
C ALA A 145 -16.57 -32.93 8.71
N GLN A 146 -16.86 -31.69 8.32
CA GLN A 146 -17.36 -31.34 6.99
C GLN A 146 -16.24 -31.20 5.95
N GLN A 147 -15.01 -30.93 6.38
CA GLN A 147 -13.85 -30.78 5.50
C GLN A 147 -13.47 -32.13 4.87
N ARG A 148 -13.90 -32.34 3.62
CA ARG A 148 -13.38 -33.43 2.79
C ARG A 148 -12.00 -33.06 2.28
N ILE A 149 -10.96 -33.65 2.88
CA ILE A 149 -9.57 -33.49 2.44
C ILE A 149 -9.35 -34.38 1.22
N ARG A 150 -8.87 -33.79 0.12
CA ARG A 150 -8.66 -34.46 -1.18
C ARG A 150 -7.60 -35.58 -1.13
N PHE A 151 -6.75 -35.56 -0.10
CA PHE A 151 -5.73 -36.55 0.16
C PHE A 151 -6.03 -37.19 1.52
N GLN A 152 -6.96 -38.14 1.56
CA GLN A 152 -6.94 -39.11 2.65
C GLN A 152 -5.90 -40.18 2.31
N LYS A 153 -5.08 -40.51 3.29
CA LYS A 153 -4.02 -41.50 3.19
C LYS A 153 -4.67 -42.87 3.37
N ASP A 154 -4.56 -43.72 2.35
CA ASP A 154 -4.91 -45.14 2.43
C ASP A 154 -4.07 -45.86 3.51
#